data_AF-A0A349SHM2-F1
#
_entry.id   AF-A0A349SHM2-F1
#
_cell.length_a   1.000
_cell.length_b   1.000
_cell.length_c   1.000
_cell.angle_alpha   90.00
_cell.angle_beta   90.00
_cell.angle_gamma   90.00
#
_symmetry.space_group_name_H-M   'P 1'
#
loop_
_entity.id
_entity.type
_entity.pdbx_description
1 polymer ?
#
loop_
_entity_poly.entity_id
_entity_poly.type
_entity_poly.pdbx_seq_one_letter_code
_entity_poly.pdbx_strand_id
1 'polypeptide(L)' 'AGEVGFLKYRHANASEILFDNLTNGNRDRPAIKSQSGTVTYSELCTNAARYGNALRNFGLKRGDRV' A
#
# COMPACT_ATOMS: atom_id res chain seq x y z
N ALA A 1 -16.55 -5.90 -19.77
CA ALA A 1 -15.59 -5.81 -18.65
C ALA A 1 -16.04 -6.82 -17.60
N GLY A 2 -15.21 -7.81 -17.27
CA GLY A 2 -15.56 -8.81 -16.26
C GLY A 2 -15.57 -8.17 -14.88
N GLU A 3 -16.53 -8.57 -14.05
CA GLU A 3 -16.56 -8.19 -12.64
C GLU A 3 -15.23 -8.64 -12.01
N VAL A 4 -14.42 -7.70 -11.53
CA VAL A 4 -13.27 -8.06 -10.70
C VAL A 4 -13.88 -8.62 -9.43
N GLY A 5 -13.67 -9.91 -9.14
CA GLY A 5 -14.22 -10.63 -7.98
C GLY A 5 -13.74 -10.11 -6.61
N PHE A 6 -13.52 -8.81 -6.49
CA PHE A 6 -13.08 -8.11 -5.30
C PHE A 6 -14.27 -7.86 -4.37
N LEU A 7 -14.24 -8.51 -3.22
CA LEU A 7 -15.30 -8.43 -2.23
C LEU A 7 -14.79 -7.62 -1.04
N LYS A 8 -15.19 -6.34 -0.95
CA LYS A 8 -14.71 -5.40 0.08
C LYS A 8 -14.83 -5.95 1.51
N TYR A 9 -15.90 -6.69 1.82
CA TYR A 9 -16.12 -7.26 3.15
C TYR A 9 -15.08 -8.34 3.54
N ARG A 10 -14.37 -8.92 2.56
CA ARG A 10 -13.27 -9.86 2.80
C ARG A 10 -11.93 -9.17 3.10
N HIS A 11 -11.87 -7.85 3.00
CA HIS A 11 -10.66 -7.07 3.21
C HIS A 11 -10.94 -5.92 4.18
N ALA A 12 -10.72 -6.18 5.48
CA ALA A 12 -10.99 -5.20 6.53
C ALA A 12 -9.99 -4.02 6.52
N ASN A 13 -8.80 -4.22 5.94
CA ASN A 13 -7.77 -3.21 5.85
C ASN A 13 -7.27 -3.06 4.40
N ALA A 14 -7.44 -1.88 3.81
CA ALA A 14 -6.95 -1.61 2.46
C ALA A 14 -5.42 -1.72 2.34
N SER A 15 -4.68 -1.44 3.42
CA SER A 15 -3.21 -1.54 3.39
C SER A 15 -2.74 -3.01 3.32
N GLU A 16 -3.52 -3.97 3.83
CA GLU A 16 -3.20 -5.40 3.74
C GLU A 16 -3.01 -5.84 2.29
N ILE A 17 -3.98 -5.50 1.43
CA ILE A 17 -3.94 -5.79 -0.01
C ILE A 17 -2.67 -5.20 -0.66
N LEU A 18 -2.24 -4.01 -0.22
CA LEU A 18 -1.00 -3.40 -0.72
C LEU A 18 0.22 -4.25 -0.36
N PHE A 19 0.37 -4.61 0.92
CA PHE A 19 1.54 -5.35 1.40
C PHE A 19 1.57 -6.81 0.92
N ASP A 20 0.41 -7.44 0.68
CA ASP A 20 0.32 -8.79 0.11
C ASP A 20 1.01 -8.93 -1.26
N ASN A 21 1.16 -7.83 -2.02
CA ASN A 21 1.89 -7.86 -3.28
C ASN A 21 3.37 -8.25 -3.10
N LEU A 22 3.95 -8.00 -1.93
CA LEU A 22 5.33 -8.39 -1.65
C LEU A 22 5.50 -9.91 -1.57
N THR A 23 4.53 -10.60 -0.96
CA THR A 23 4.55 -12.06 -0.78
C THR A 23 3.98 -12.80 -1.98
N ASN A 24 3.06 -12.18 -2.73
CA ASN A 24 2.44 -12.77 -3.92
C ASN A 24 3.33 -12.72 -5.18
N GLY A 25 4.63 -12.44 -5.03
CA GLY A 25 5.57 -12.36 -6.15
C GLY A 25 5.45 -11.11 -7.02
N ASN A 26 4.67 -10.11 -6.59
CA ASN A 26 4.48 -8.86 -7.33
C ASN A 26 5.46 -7.75 -6.91
N ARG A 27 6.45 -8.07 -6.08
CA ARG A 27 7.43 -7.15 -5.48
C ARG A 27 7.98 -6.11 -6.47
N ASP A 28 8.46 -6.57 -7.62
CA ASP A 28 9.15 -5.74 -8.61
C ASP A 28 8.22 -5.21 -9.71
N ARG A 29 6.91 -5.51 -9.62
CA ARG A 29 5.92 -5.02 -10.59
C ARG A 29 5.63 -3.53 -10.36
N PRO A 30 5.34 -2.77 -11.43
CA PRO A 30 4.88 -1.38 -11.33
C PRO A 30 3.62 -1.26 -10.46
N ALA A 31 3.67 -0.44 -9.43
CA ALA A 31 2.53 -0.07 -8.59
C ALA A 31 1.98 1.31 -8.96
N ILE A 32 2.86 2.28 -9.23
CA ILE A 32 2.50 3.64 -9.64
C ILE A 32 3.29 3.99 -10.89
N LYS A 33 2.61 4.50 -11.92
CA LYS A 33 3.23 5.07 -13.12
C LYS A 33 2.90 6.55 -13.18
N SER A 34 3.91 7.39 -13.29
CA SER A 34 3.78 8.85 -13.38
C SER A 34 4.76 9.41 -14.41
N GLN A 35 4.63 10.69 -14.73
CA GLN A 35 5.61 11.39 -15.59
C GLN A 35 7.01 11.39 -14.96
N SER A 36 7.12 11.37 -13.64
CA SER A 36 8.38 11.33 -12.90
C SER A 36 9.01 9.93 -12.82
N GLY A 37 8.34 8.91 -13.37
CA GLY A 37 8.83 7.54 -13.40
C GLY A 37 7.84 6.52 -12.85
N THR A 38 8.35 5.29 -12.71
CA THR A 38 7.61 4.14 -12.20
C THR A 38 8.11 3.78 -10.81
N VAL A 39 7.18 3.54 -9.89
CA VAL A 39 7.44 3.03 -8.54
C VAL A 39 6.90 1.61 -8.47
N THR A 40 7.73 0.67 -8.04
CA THR A 40 7.37 -0.73 -7.83
C THR A 40 6.59 -0.92 -6.52
N TYR A 41 5.94 -2.08 -6.35
CA TYR A 41 5.28 -2.41 -5.09
C TYR A 41 6.25 -2.42 -3.91
N SER A 42 7.49 -2.89 -4.10
CA SER A 42 8.50 -2.90 -3.04
C SER A 42 8.91 -1.51 -2.56
N GLU A 43 9.12 -0.59 -3.50
CA GLU A 43 9.46 0.80 -3.21
C GLU A 43 8.27 1.53 -2.56
N LEU A 44 7.06 1.30 -3.07
CA LEU A 44 5.84 1.87 -2.49
C LEU A 44 5.64 1.42 -1.04
N CYS A 45 5.75 0.11 -0.78
CA CYS A 45 5.61 -0.43 0.58
C CYS A 45 6.71 0.09 1.52
N THR A 46 7.95 0.19 1.03
CA THR A 46 9.07 0.76 1.81
C THR A 46 8.80 2.21 2.18
N ASN A 47 8.34 3.03 1.23
CA ASN A 47 7.98 4.42 1.46
C ASN A 47 6.79 4.55 2.42
N ALA A 48 5.74 3.75 2.23
CA ALA A 48 4.58 3.73 3.12
C ALA A 48 4.96 3.37 4.56
N ALA A 49 5.82 2.36 4.76
CA ALA A 49 6.33 2.00 6.08
C ALA A 49 7.18 3.13 6.70
N ARG A 50 8.03 3.79 5.89
CA ARG A 50 8.84 4.93 6.36
C ARG A 50 7.98 6.08 6.86
N TYR A 51 7.00 6.51 6.06
CA TYR A 51 6.09 7.60 6.44
C TYR A 51 5.17 7.21 7.60
N GLY A 52 4.65 5.97 7.62
CA GLY A 52 3.85 5.47 8.74
C GLY A 52 4.61 5.49 10.06
N ASN A 53 5.88 5.07 10.06
CA ASN A 53 6.73 5.13 11.24
C ASN A 53 7.03 6.58 11.65
N ALA A 54 7.27 7.48 10.70
CA ALA A 54 7.46 8.90 10.99
C ALA A 54 6.21 9.53 11.63
N LEU A 55 5.02 9.27 11.07
CA LEU A 55 3.75 9.76 11.64
C LEU A 55 3.53 9.27 13.07
N ARG A 56 3.82 7.98 13.33
CA ARG A 56 3.79 7.43 14.69
C ARG A 56 4.77 8.14 15.62
N ASN A 57 5.98 8.43 15.15
CA ASN A 57 6.99 9.16 15.93
C ASN A 57 6.57 10.61 16.22
N PHE A 58 5.78 11.23 15.34
CA PHE A 58 5.14 12.53 15.58
C PHE A 58 3.93 12.47 16.53
N GLY A 59 3.61 11.28 17.07
CA GLY A 59 2.56 11.10 18.07
C GLY A 59 1.18 10.76 17.50
N LEU A 60 1.08 10.47 16.20
CA LEU A 60 -0.19 10.07 15.58
C LEU A 60 -0.68 8.73 16.14
N LYS A 61 -1.95 8.69 16.56
CA LYS A 61 -2.61 7.54 17.15
C LYS A 61 -3.65 6.94 16.21
N ARG A 62 -4.07 5.71 16.51
CA ARG A 62 -5.15 5.05 15.76
C ARG A 62 -6.45 5.85 15.93
N GLY A 63 -7.07 6.20 14.79
CA GLY A 63 -8.29 7.00 14.75
C GLY A 63 -8.04 8.48 14.48
N ASP A 64 -6.78 8.94 14.58
CA ASP A 64 -6.42 10.30 14.23
C ASP A 64 -6.50 10.52 12.71
N ARG A 65 -6.71 11.79 12.34
CA ARG A 65 -6.79 12.22 10.94
C ARG A 65 -5.49 12.95 10.57
N VAL A 66 -4.97 12.65 9.39
CA VAL A 66 -3.81 13.30 8.75
C VAL A 66 -4.30 14.16 7.60
#